data_AF-A0A449BKQ6-F1
#
_entry.id   AF-A0A449BKQ6-F1
#
_cell.length_a   1.000
_cell.length_b   1.000
_cell.length_c   1.000
_cell.angle_alpha   90.00
_cell.angle_beta   90.00
_cell.angle_gamma   90.00
#
_symmetry.space_group_name_H-M   'P 1'
#
loop_
_entity.id
_entity.type
_entity.pdbx_description
1 polymer ?
#
loop_
_entity_poly.entity_id
_entity_poly.type
_entity_poly.pdbx_seq_one_letter_code
_entity_poly.pdbx_strand_id
1 'polypeptide(L)'
;MRKNWLFISIYILLIAITTYIAGLYTEAQKAVEFLDKVESEVIENDLDLLTATMIANSGDKTEVRLYDEPLFESSFTSSLNQANVKIYAAHQKRNSFETYSLVILITDLKIVDDHLFLDENNYDYSEIHATIQFNQTVTVGSVSKKSFNETFVTMYDDSLKVIVINFNKLAAPNEIAIEMIQINYKLVDETEKLFIHLSSDELDQSSDQFDPSFNRHLDDINETKVKFDLEDSHVYYNSEMLKKFEYYNILYVRNIAIVLVIVLIITYFIFFHKYVYRTLKEKRKHKKELEREVIESYKQKEKEKE
;
A
#
# COMPACT_ATOMS: atom_id res chain seq x y z
N MET A 1 18.90 23.96 39.41
CA MET A 1 18.63 22.77 38.58
C MET A 1 19.00 23.11 37.13
N ARG A 2 20.13 22.61 36.61
CA ARG A 2 20.31 22.58 35.15
C ARG A 2 19.23 21.64 34.62
N LYS A 3 18.22 22.15 33.92
CA LYS A 3 17.27 21.29 33.18
C LYS A 3 18.12 20.38 32.30
N ASN A 4 17.97 19.07 32.42
CA ASN A 4 18.62 18.11 31.52
C ASN A 4 17.98 18.27 30.14
N TRP A 5 18.37 19.32 29.42
CA TRP A 5 17.88 19.65 28.08
C TRP A 5 18.04 18.46 27.13
N LEU A 6 19.11 17.70 27.26
CA LEU A 6 19.33 16.46 26.53
C LEU A 6 18.18 15.44 26.72
N PHE A 7 17.69 15.27 27.94
CA PHE A 7 16.59 14.35 28.24
C PHE A 7 15.25 14.86 27.68
N ILE A 8 15.01 16.18 27.76
CA ILE A 8 13.82 16.80 27.18
C ILE A 8 13.84 16.68 25.65
N SER A 9 14.99 16.89 25.01
CA SER A 9 15.15 16.76 23.57
C SER A 9 14.93 15.31 23.10
N ILE A 10 15.48 14.32 23.80
CA ILE A 10 15.24 12.90 23.51
C ILE A 10 13.76 12.56 23.65
N TYR A 11 13.09 13.08 24.68
CA TYR A 11 11.67 12.86 24.90
C TYR A 11 10.80 13.42 23.76
N ILE A 12 11.09 14.64 23.30
CA ILE A 12 10.39 15.25 22.16
C ILE A 12 10.63 14.43 20.88
N LEU A 13 11.87 14.00 20.65
CA LEU A 13 12.20 13.14 19.51
C LEU A 13 11.43 11.81 19.56
N LEU A 14 11.30 11.20 20.74
CA LEU A 14 10.53 9.97 20.92
C LEU A 14 9.05 10.17 20.57
N ILE A 15 8.43 11.29 20.98
CA ILE A 15 7.05 11.62 20.60
C ILE A 15 6.93 11.74 19.08
N ALA A 16 7.85 12.46 18.44
CA ALA A 16 7.85 12.64 17.00
C ALA A 16 7.95 11.29 16.26
N ILE A 17 8.89 10.42 16.68
CA ILE A 17 9.07 9.08 16.10
C ILE A 17 7.82 8.22 16.31
N THR A 18 7.26 8.19 17.53
CA THR A 18 6.08 7.37 17.83
C THR A 18 4.86 7.83 17.04
N THR A 19 4.68 9.14 16.90
CA THR A 19 3.58 9.71 16.11
C THR A 19 3.75 9.41 14.63
N TYR A 20 4.98 9.48 14.12
CA TYR A 20 5.31 9.12 12.74
C TYR A 20 5.04 7.63 12.46
N ILE A 21 5.49 6.73 13.33
CA ILE A 21 5.22 5.29 13.23
C ILE A 21 3.72 5.01 13.26
N ALA A 22 2.97 5.66 14.16
CA ALA A 22 1.53 5.50 14.22
C ALA A 22 0.83 6.02 12.96
N GLY A 23 1.32 7.11 12.36
CA GLY A 23 0.85 7.60 11.07
C GLY A 23 1.07 6.58 9.95
N LEU A 24 2.30 6.05 9.81
CA LEU A 24 2.61 5.02 8.82
C LEU A 24 1.77 3.75 9.00
N TYR A 25 1.65 3.27 10.24
CA TYR A 25 0.79 2.13 10.57
C TYR A 25 -0.66 2.39 10.19
N THR A 26 -1.14 3.62 10.41
CA THR A 26 -2.51 3.99 10.07
C THR A 26 -2.75 4.02 8.56
N GLU A 27 -1.81 4.53 7.75
CA GLU A 27 -1.93 4.47 6.28
C GLU A 27 -1.98 3.03 5.77
N ALA A 28 -1.10 2.16 6.28
CA ALA A 28 -1.10 0.76 5.92
C ALA A 28 -2.41 0.07 6.34
N GLN A 29 -2.86 0.30 7.58
CA GLN A 29 -4.12 -0.23 8.09
C GLN A 29 -5.32 0.25 7.28
N LYS A 30 -5.32 1.53 6.90
CA LYS A 30 -6.37 2.14 6.09
C LYS A 30 -6.51 1.45 4.73
N ALA A 31 -5.40 1.24 4.03
CA ALA A 31 -5.40 0.56 2.73
C ALA A 31 -5.95 -0.87 2.85
N VAL A 32 -5.49 -1.63 3.86
CA VAL A 32 -5.92 -3.01 4.09
C VAL A 32 -7.39 -3.09 4.47
N GLU A 33 -7.85 -2.31 5.47
CA GLU A 33 -9.26 -2.32 5.90
C GLU A 33 -10.21 -1.88 4.80
N PHE A 34 -9.78 -0.94 3.95
CA PHE A 34 -10.56 -0.52 2.79
C PHE A 34 -10.71 -1.64 1.76
N LEU A 35 -9.61 -2.27 1.33
CA LEU A 35 -9.64 -3.34 0.32
C LEU A 35 -10.45 -4.54 0.79
N ASP A 36 -10.24 -5.02 2.02
CA ASP A 36 -11.02 -6.11 2.64
C ASP A 36 -12.54 -5.84 2.64
N LYS A 37 -12.94 -4.57 2.77
CA LYS A 37 -14.36 -4.19 2.88
C LYS A 37 -15.03 -4.00 1.53
N VAL A 38 -14.29 -3.64 0.49
CA VAL A 38 -14.83 -3.43 -0.86
C VAL A 38 -14.64 -4.65 -1.77
N GLU A 39 -13.89 -5.66 -1.35
CA GLU A 39 -13.59 -6.87 -2.13
C GLU A 39 -14.83 -7.45 -2.85
N SER A 40 -15.89 -7.77 -2.10
CA SER A 40 -17.11 -8.36 -2.67
C SER A 40 -17.86 -7.45 -3.65
N GLU A 41 -17.60 -6.14 -3.61
CA GLU A 41 -18.20 -5.17 -4.52
C GLU A 41 -17.41 -5.02 -5.82
N VAL A 42 -16.09 -5.28 -5.79
CA VAL A 42 -15.17 -4.94 -6.89
C VAL A 42 -14.59 -6.15 -7.62
N ILE A 43 -14.57 -7.33 -7.02
CA ILE A 43 -13.82 -8.48 -7.54
C ILE A 43 -14.29 -8.96 -8.92
N GLU A 44 -15.55 -8.74 -9.27
CA GLU A 44 -16.12 -9.13 -10.58
C GLU A 44 -15.99 -8.04 -11.66
N ASN A 45 -15.54 -6.84 -11.30
CA ASN A 45 -15.41 -5.71 -12.23
C ASN A 45 -13.97 -5.16 -12.22
N ASP A 46 -13.23 -5.47 -13.28
CA ASP A 46 -11.83 -5.06 -13.46
C ASP A 46 -11.61 -3.55 -13.23
N LEU A 47 -12.52 -2.69 -13.71
CA LEU A 47 -12.37 -1.24 -13.59
C LEU A 47 -12.53 -0.77 -12.14
N ASP A 48 -13.49 -1.33 -11.41
CA ASP A 48 -13.68 -1.06 -9.98
C ASP A 48 -12.54 -1.64 -9.14
N LEU A 49 -12.11 -2.87 -9.46
CA LEU A 49 -10.99 -3.56 -8.83
C LEU A 49 -9.69 -2.76 -8.93
N LEU A 50 -9.35 -2.33 -10.15
CA LEU A 50 -8.16 -1.54 -10.41
C LEU A 50 -8.27 -0.16 -9.75
N THR A 51 -9.44 0.49 -9.83
CA THR A 51 -9.67 1.78 -9.18
C THR A 51 -9.46 1.69 -7.66
N ALA A 52 -10.07 0.71 -6.99
CA ALA A 52 -9.91 0.50 -5.56
C ALA A 52 -8.45 0.23 -5.18
N THR A 53 -7.79 -0.68 -5.90
CA THR A 53 -6.39 -1.06 -5.67
C THR A 53 -5.43 0.12 -5.85
N MET A 54 -5.63 0.91 -6.91
CA MET A 54 -4.78 2.06 -7.20
C MET A 54 -5.00 3.22 -6.22
N ILE A 55 -6.24 3.45 -5.77
CA ILE A 55 -6.54 4.43 -4.72
C ILE A 55 -5.85 4.02 -3.41
N ALA A 56 -6.00 2.76 -2.99
CA ALA A 56 -5.43 2.25 -1.75
C ALA A 56 -3.90 2.36 -1.71
N ASN A 57 -3.23 2.07 -2.82
CA ASN A 57 -1.76 2.10 -2.91
C ASN A 57 -1.18 3.51 -3.09
N SER A 58 -1.93 4.46 -3.65
CA SER A 58 -1.43 5.83 -3.91
C SER A 58 -1.68 6.79 -2.76
N GLY A 59 -2.62 6.42 -1.87
CA GLY A 59 -2.98 7.16 -0.68
C GLY A 59 -3.95 8.31 -0.92
N ASP A 60 -4.14 9.12 0.11
CA ASP A 60 -5.20 10.13 0.21
C ASP A 60 -5.32 11.08 -0.98
N LYS A 61 -6.59 11.28 -1.39
CA LYS A 61 -7.05 12.20 -2.44
C LYS A 61 -6.50 11.88 -3.83
N THR A 62 -6.19 10.61 -4.07
CA THR A 62 -5.82 10.16 -5.41
C THR A 62 -7.07 9.85 -6.20
N GLU A 63 -7.33 10.64 -7.24
CA GLU A 63 -8.32 10.30 -8.25
C GLU A 63 -7.70 9.32 -9.25
N VAL A 64 -8.38 8.22 -9.54
CA VAL A 64 -7.96 7.24 -10.53
C VAL A 64 -8.99 7.23 -11.65
N ARG A 65 -8.52 7.39 -12.89
CA ARG A 65 -9.30 7.30 -14.12
C ARG A 65 -8.70 6.21 -14.98
N LEU A 66 -9.53 5.37 -15.56
CA LEU A 66 -9.10 4.29 -16.43
C LEU A 66 -9.67 4.54 -17.83
N TYR A 67 -8.93 4.17 -18.86
CA TYR A 67 -9.54 3.97 -20.17
C TYR A 67 -10.44 2.73 -20.07
N ASP A 68 -11.71 2.86 -20.43
CA ASP A 68 -12.72 1.84 -20.15
C ASP A 68 -12.53 0.56 -20.99
N GLU A 69 -12.03 0.72 -22.22
CA GLU A 69 -11.64 -0.38 -23.10
C GLU A 69 -10.19 -0.82 -22.81
N PRO A 70 -9.91 -2.13 -22.67
CA PRO A 70 -8.54 -2.60 -22.52
C PRO A 70 -7.75 -2.39 -23.83
N LEU A 71 -6.49 -1.98 -23.71
CA LEU A 71 -5.53 -1.91 -24.82
C LEU A 71 -5.15 -3.30 -25.36
N PHE A 72 -5.36 -4.34 -24.57
CA PHE A 72 -5.23 -5.74 -24.95
C PHE A 72 -6.10 -6.61 -24.04
N GLU A 73 -6.79 -7.60 -24.59
CA GLU A 73 -7.55 -8.60 -23.83
C GLU A 73 -7.47 -9.96 -24.53
N SER A 74 -7.12 -10.99 -23.77
CA SER A 74 -7.12 -12.37 -24.25
C SER A 74 -7.28 -13.36 -23.08
N SER A 75 -8.09 -14.39 -23.31
CA SER A 75 -8.32 -15.48 -22.36
C SER A 75 -7.58 -16.73 -22.82
N PHE A 76 -6.57 -17.13 -22.07
CA PHE A 76 -5.76 -18.31 -22.32
C PHE A 76 -6.29 -19.47 -21.47
N THR A 77 -6.63 -20.59 -22.10
CA THR A 77 -7.13 -21.77 -21.39
C THR A 77 -6.60 -23.04 -22.01
N SER A 78 -6.11 -23.94 -21.16
CA SER A 78 -5.69 -25.29 -21.51
C SER A 78 -6.26 -26.28 -20.49
N SER A 79 -5.93 -27.57 -20.63
CA SER A 79 -6.40 -28.59 -19.69
C SER A 79 -5.88 -28.41 -18.26
N LEU A 80 -4.69 -27.82 -18.11
CA LEU A 80 -4.01 -27.66 -16.82
C LEU A 80 -3.96 -26.20 -16.37
N ASN A 81 -3.96 -25.25 -17.30
CA ASN A 81 -3.68 -23.85 -17.01
C ASN A 81 -4.77 -22.92 -17.53
N GLN A 82 -4.96 -21.81 -16.84
CA GLN A 82 -5.89 -20.74 -17.23
C GLN A 82 -5.34 -19.39 -16.79
N ALA A 83 -5.59 -18.36 -17.62
CA ALA A 83 -5.40 -16.96 -17.25
C ALA A 83 -6.11 -16.05 -18.26
N ASN A 84 -6.81 -15.03 -17.77
CA ASN A 84 -7.25 -13.91 -18.58
C ASN A 84 -6.26 -12.77 -18.39
N VAL A 85 -5.68 -12.27 -19.48
CA VAL A 85 -4.74 -11.15 -19.45
C VAL A 85 -5.41 -9.93 -20.05
N LYS A 86 -5.47 -8.84 -19.29
CA LYS A 86 -5.99 -7.55 -19.73
C LYS A 86 -4.97 -6.46 -19.47
N ILE A 87 -4.85 -5.51 -20.39
CA ILE A 87 -3.95 -4.37 -20.27
C ILE A 87 -4.78 -3.09 -20.35
N TYR A 88 -4.73 -2.27 -19.31
CA TYR A 88 -5.45 -0.99 -19.23
C TYR A 88 -4.49 0.19 -19.21
N ALA A 89 -4.96 1.34 -19.70
CA ALA A 89 -4.34 2.62 -19.45
C ALA A 89 -4.99 3.28 -18.22
N ALA A 90 -4.17 3.84 -17.35
CA ALA A 90 -4.62 4.45 -16.11
C ALA A 90 -3.99 5.82 -15.90
N HIS A 91 -4.80 6.78 -15.48
CA HIS A 91 -4.38 8.10 -15.06
C HIS A 91 -4.69 8.30 -13.57
N GLN A 92 -3.66 8.67 -12.80
CA GLN A 92 -3.80 8.99 -11.39
C GLN A 92 -3.47 10.46 -11.17
N LYS A 93 -4.32 11.15 -10.42
CA LYS A 93 -4.13 12.55 -10.05
C LYS A 93 -4.19 12.71 -8.55
N ARG A 94 -3.11 13.24 -7.98
CA ARG A 94 -3.02 13.60 -6.57
C ARG A 94 -2.49 15.02 -6.43
N ASN A 95 -3.36 15.95 -6.07
CA ASN A 95 -3.07 17.39 -6.06
C ASN A 95 -2.59 17.86 -7.44
N SER A 96 -1.34 18.30 -7.55
CA SER A 96 -0.68 18.74 -8.78
C SER A 96 0.14 17.66 -9.47
N PHE A 97 0.21 16.45 -8.89
CA PHE A 97 0.95 15.33 -9.47
C PHE A 97 0.00 14.47 -10.28
N GLU A 98 0.36 14.25 -11.55
CA GLU A 98 -0.38 13.42 -12.49
C GLU A 98 0.56 12.34 -13.03
N THR A 99 0.06 11.11 -13.10
CA THR A 99 0.81 9.96 -13.59
C THR A 99 -0.07 9.11 -14.48
N TYR A 100 0.41 8.84 -15.69
CA TYR A 100 -0.14 7.85 -16.60
C TYR A 100 0.64 6.55 -16.44
N SER A 101 -0.10 5.45 -16.37
CA SER A 101 0.45 4.13 -16.15
C SER A 101 -0.23 3.12 -17.07
N LEU A 102 0.52 2.08 -17.42
CA LEU A 102 -0.04 0.87 -17.99
C LEU A 102 -0.28 -0.12 -16.85
N VAL A 103 -1.44 -0.75 -16.84
CA VAL A 103 -1.81 -1.75 -15.83
C VAL A 103 -2.00 -3.08 -16.52
N ILE A 104 -1.22 -4.08 -16.14
CA ILE A 104 -1.38 -5.46 -16.63
C ILE A 104 -2.07 -6.24 -15.52
N LEU A 105 -3.27 -6.73 -15.83
CA LEU A 105 -4.13 -7.49 -14.94
C LEU A 105 -4.21 -8.93 -15.42
N ILE A 106 -3.98 -9.88 -14.52
CA ILE A 106 -4.30 -11.29 -14.72
C ILE A 106 -5.46 -11.66 -13.81
N THR A 107 -6.51 -12.24 -14.38
CA THR A 107 -7.63 -12.83 -13.63
C THR A 107 -7.81 -14.31 -13.97
N ASP A 108 -8.53 -15.03 -13.12
CA ASP A 108 -8.73 -16.48 -13.22
C ASP A 108 -7.42 -17.27 -13.37
N LEU A 109 -6.34 -16.82 -12.71
CA LEU A 109 -5.05 -17.49 -12.78
C LEU A 109 -5.17 -18.89 -12.16
N LYS A 110 -4.81 -19.89 -12.95
CA LYS A 110 -4.67 -21.27 -12.52
C LYS A 110 -3.46 -21.89 -13.20
N ILE A 111 -2.55 -22.41 -12.39
CA ILE A 111 -1.37 -23.14 -12.86
C ILE A 111 -1.38 -24.50 -12.18
N VAL A 112 -1.43 -25.57 -12.96
CA VAL A 112 -1.30 -26.94 -12.43
C VAL A 112 0.06 -27.47 -12.85
N ASP A 113 1.03 -27.32 -11.94
CA ASP A 113 2.39 -27.82 -12.07
C ASP A 113 2.87 -28.33 -10.70
N ASP A 114 3.32 -29.60 -10.65
CA ASP A 114 3.79 -30.25 -9.42
C ASP A 114 5.07 -29.61 -8.84
N HIS A 115 5.72 -28.74 -9.61
CA HIS A 115 6.92 -28.02 -9.24
C HIS A 115 6.71 -26.51 -9.13
N LEU A 116 5.46 -26.04 -9.10
CA LEU A 116 5.15 -24.63 -8.87
C LEU A 116 5.68 -24.16 -7.52
N PHE A 117 6.41 -23.04 -7.51
CA PHE A 117 6.83 -22.40 -6.28
C PHE A 117 5.66 -21.62 -5.67
N LEU A 118 5.40 -21.90 -4.39
CA LEU A 118 4.43 -21.17 -3.57
C LEU A 118 5.19 -20.46 -2.45
N ASP A 119 5.02 -19.14 -2.31
CA ASP A 119 5.70 -18.37 -1.28
C ASP A 119 5.04 -18.60 0.08
N GLU A 120 5.68 -19.43 0.92
CA GLU A 120 5.23 -19.73 2.29
C GLU A 120 5.10 -18.46 3.16
N ASN A 121 5.83 -17.37 2.84
CA ASN A 121 5.72 -16.11 3.57
C ASN A 121 4.52 -15.26 3.12
N ASN A 122 3.88 -15.63 2.01
CA ASN A 122 2.82 -14.88 1.36
C ASN A 122 1.64 -15.80 1.00
N TYR A 123 1.05 -16.43 2.04
CA TYR A 123 -0.18 -17.23 1.94
C TYR A 123 -0.14 -18.35 0.89
N ASP A 124 1.05 -18.91 0.63
CA ASP A 124 1.27 -19.97 -0.38
C ASP A 124 0.83 -19.53 -1.78
N TYR A 125 1.04 -18.26 -2.12
CA TYR A 125 0.73 -17.70 -3.44
C TYR A 125 1.84 -17.97 -4.45
N SER A 126 1.46 -18.18 -5.71
CA SER A 126 2.37 -18.36 -6.82
C SER A 126 3.12 -17.07 -7.16
N GLU A 127 4.41 -17.19 -7.43
CA GLU A 127 5.25 -16.07 -7.85
C GLU A 127 5.26 -15.98 -9.39
N ILE A 128 4.71 -14.88 -9.90
CA ILE A 128 4.58 -14.60 -11.34
C ILE A 128 5.43 -13.38 -11.69
N HIS A 129 6.22 -13.48 -12.75
CA HIS A 129 7.11 -12.43 -13.24
C HIS A 129 6.71 -12.00 -14.65
N ALA A 130 6.90 -10.72 -14.97
CA ALA A 130 6.80 -10.18 -16.32
C ALA A 130 8.16 -9.68 -16.78
N THR A 131 8.59 -10.10 -17.97
CA THR A 131 9.66 -9.44 -18.72
C THR A 131 9.01 -8.54 -19.77
N ILE A 132 9.14 -7.23 -19.60
CA ILE A 132 8.60 -6.22 -20.52
C ILE A 132 9.74 -5.68 -21.37
N GLN A 133 9.63 -5.78 -22.69
CA GLN A 133 10.59 -5.25 -23.64
C GLN A 133 9.97 -4.09 -24.43
N PHE A 134 10.70 -2.99 -24.49
CA PHE A 134 10.33 -1.80 -25.24
C PHE A 134 10.99 -1.79 -26.62
N ASN A 135 10.42 -1.05 -27.57
CA ASN A 135 10.97 -0.85 -28.91
C ASN A 135 12.39 -0.24 -28.92
N GLN A 136 12.81 0.40 -27.83
CA GLN A 136 14.11 1.05 -27.68
C GLN A 136 14.62 0.99 -26.23
N THR A 137 15.86 1.41 -26.00
CA THR A 137 16.37 1.59 -24.63
C THR A 137 15.61 2.72 -23.94
N VAL A 138 14.96 2.40 -22.83
CA VAL A 138 14.28 3.38 -21.97
C VAL A 138 15.08 3.57 -20.67
N THR A 139 15.03 4.78 -20.11
CA THR A 139 15.71 5.15 -18.88
C THR A 139 14.72 5.38 -17.76
N VAL A 140 14.98 4.77 -16.60
CA VAL A 140 14.24 4.95 -15.34
C VAL A 140 15.24 5.30 -14.25
N GLY A 141 15.21 6.55 -13.78
CA GLY A 141 16.20 7.05 -12.82
C GLY A 141 17.62 6.94 -13.39
N SER A 142 18.45 6.08 -12.78
CA SER A 142 19.83 5.83 -13.21
C SER A 142 20.01 4.57 -14.07
N VAL A 143 18.94 3.85 -14.39
CA VAL A 143 18.99 2.58 -15.11
C VAL A 143 18.48 2.78 -16.53
N SER A 144 19.26 2.36 -17.53
CA SER A 144 18.87 2.40 -18.95
C SER A 144 18.96 1.01 -19.55
N LYS A 145 17.82 0.43 -19.96
CA LYS A 145 17.72 -0.91 -20.54
C LYS A 145 16.59 -0.97 -21.57
N LYS A 146 16.64 -1.95 -22.46
CA LYS A 146 15.54 -2.25 -23.40
C LYS A 146 14.45 -3.11 -22.76
N SER A 147 14.82 -3.90 -21.75
CA SER A 147 13.91 -4.84 -21.08
C SER A 147 14.04 -4.74 -19.55
N PHE A 148 12.90 -4.88 -18.87
CA PHE A 148 12.75 -4.82 -17.42
C PHE A 148 11.96 -6.05 -16.94
N ASN A 149 12.39 -6.59 -15.80
CA ASN A 149 11.73 -7.72 -15.15
C ASN A 149 11.02 -7.18 -13.91
N GLU A 150 9.73 -7.44 -13.81
CA GLU A 150 8.86 -7.01 -12.72
C GLU A 150 8.12 -8.21 -12.15
N THR A 151 7.84 -8.22 -10.85
CA THR A 151 7.03 -9.27 -10.22
C THR A 151 5.59 -8.78 -10.10
N PHE A 152 4.64 -9.65 -10.45
CA PHE A 152 3.24 -9.35 -10.23
C PHE A 152 2.92 -9.32 -8.74
N VAL A 153 2.10 -8.35 -8.35
CA VAL A 153 1.57 -8.27 -7.00
C VAL A 153 0.26 -9.04 -6.94
N THR A 154 0.15 -9.96 -5.97
CA THR A 154 -1.13 -10.61 -5.65
C THR A 154 -2.09 -9.60 -5.03
N MET A 155 -3.34 -9.60 -5.50
CA MET A 155 -4.39 -8.76 -4.93
C MET A 155 -5.09 -9.47 -3.76
N TYR A 156 -6.30 -9.97 -3.95
CA TYR A 156 -7.08 -10.63 -2.89
C TYR A 156 -6.68 -12.10 -2.69
N ASP A 157 -6.55 -12.83 -3.80
CA ASP A 157 -6.16 -14.23 -3.83
C ASP A 157 -5.17 -14.52 -4.96
N ASP A 158 -4.70 -15.76 -5.02
CA ASP A 158 -3.70 -16.17 -6.02
C ASP A 158 -4.21 -16.12 -7.47
N SER A 159 -5.53 -16.05 -7.68
CA SER A 159 -6.12 -15.99 -9.02
C SER A 159 -6.01 -14.60 -9.66
N LEU A 160 -5.71 -13.57 -8.85
CA LEU A 160 -5.69 -12.16 -9.22
C LEU A 160 -4.30 -11.54 -9.05
N LYS A 161 -3.70 -11.12 -10.15
CA LYS A 161 -2.34 -10.55 -10.18
C LYS A 161 -2.30 -9.24 -10.95
N VAL A 162 -1.53 -8.26 -10.48
CA VAL A 162 -1.41 -6.96 -11.15
C VAL A 162 0.03 -6.44 -11.20
N ILE A 163 0.38 -5.80 -12.31
CA ILE A 163 1.57 -4.93 -12.44
C ILE A 163 1.10 -3.55 -12.89
N VAL A 164 1.71 -2.50 -12.33
CA VAL A 164 1.50 -1.11 -12.74
C VAL A 164 2.82 -0.49 -13.17
N ILE A 165 2.91 -0.12 -14.45
CA ILE A 165 4.08 0.50 -15.06
C ILE A 165 3.83 1.99 -15.21
N ASN A 166 4.57 2.83 -14.49
CA ASN A 166 4.43 4.28 -14.57
C ASN A 166 5.16 4.83 -15.81
N PHE A 167 4.41 5.15 -16.86
CA PHE A 167 4.95 5.66 -18.13
C PHE A 167 5.56 7.06 -18.00
N ASN A 168 5.12 7.88 -17.03
CA ASN A 168 5.75 9.19 -16.77
C ASN A 168 7.19 9.10 -16.26
N LYS A 169 7.60 7.94 -15.73
CA LYS A 169 8.98 7.71 -15.27
C LYS A 169 9.91 7.20 -16.36
N LEU A 170 9.37 6.80 -17.51
CA LEU A 170 10.15 6.31 -18.64
C LEU A 170 10.66 7.49 -19.46
N ALA A 171 11.94 7.47 -19.83
CA ALA A 171 12.54 8.48 -20.70
C ALA A 171 13.28 7.81 -21.87
N ALA A 172 12.99 8.28 -23.08
CA ALA A 172 13.60 7.81 -24.32
C ALA A 172 13.65 8.95 -25.36
N PRO A 173 14.51 8.85 -26.40
CA PRO A 173 14.60 9.87 -27.44
C PRO A 173 13.41 9.87 -28.41
N ASN A 174 12.73 8.73 -28.60
CA ASN A 174 11.56 8.59 -29.47
C ASN A 174 10.37 8.07 -28.67
N GLU A 175 9.19 8.02 -29.30
CA GLU A 175 7.98 7.44 -28.69
C GLU A 175 8.21 6.01 -28.18
N ILE A 176 7.85 5.80 -26.92
CA ILE A 176 8.01 4.51 -26.25
C ILE A 176 6.84 3.61 -26.62
N ALA A 177 7.15 2.40 -27.10
CA ALA A 177 6.16 1.36 -27.36
C ALA A 177 6.61 0.03 -26.76
N ILE A 178 5.64 -0.79 -26.38
CA ILE A 178 5.89 -2.16 -25.92
C ILE A 178 6.01 -3.08 -27.13
N GLU A 179 7.14 -3.76 -27.21
CA GLU A 179 7.44 -4.74 -28.26
C GLU A 179 7.03 -6.15 -27.83
N MET A 180 7.23 -6.50 -26.55
CA MET A 180 6.98 -7.84 -26.05
C MET A 180 6.71 -7.83 -24.55
N ILE A 181 5.83 -8.72 -24.10
CA ILE A 181 5.60 -9.05 -22.69
C ILE A 181 5.67 -10.58 -22.54
N GLN A 182 6.60 -11.06 -21.72
CA GLN A 182 6.67 -12.47 -21.32
C GLN A 182 6.24 -12.61 -19.88
N ILE A 183 5.26 -13.46 -19.62
CA ILE A 183 4.79 -13.81 -18.28
C ILE A 183 5.35 -15.19 -17.95
N ASN A 184 6.07 -15.29 -16.85
CA ASN A 184 6.68 -16.53 -16.35
C ASN A 184 6.17 -16.81 -14.94
N TYR A 185 6.09 -18.09 -14.57
CA TYR A 185 5.94 -18.49 -13.16
C TYR A 185 7.21 -19.15 -12.66
N LYS A 186 7.43 -19.05 -11.36
CA LYS A 186 8.60 -19.62 -10.70
C LYS A 186 8.38 -21.07 -10.30
N LEU A 187 9.43 -21.88 -10.46
CA LEU A 187 9.49 -23.27 -10.02
C LEU A 187 10.25 -23.39 -8.69
N VAL A 188 10.06 -24.52 -7.99
CA VAL A 188 10.70 -24.82 -6.69
C VAL A 188 12.23 -24.79 -6.75
N ASP A 189 12.83 -25.02 -7.93
CA ASP A 189 14.27 -24.94 -8.16
C ASP A 189 14.77 -23.50 -8.49
N GLU A 190 13.91 -22.50 -8.26
CA GLU A 190 14.13 -21.08 -8.58
C GLU A 190 14.27 -20.76 -10.07
N THR A 191 13.98 -21.71 -10.96
CA THR A 191 13.92 -21.44 -12.39
C THR A 191 12.57 -20.82 -12.79
N GLU A 192 12.56 -20.07 -13.89
CA GLU A 192 11.36 -19.48 -14.45
C GLU A 192 10.88 -20.31 -15.65
N LYS A 193 9.57 -20.56 -15.71
CA LYS A 193 8.93 -21.27 -16.82
C LYS A 193 7.96 -20.34 -17.53
N LEU A 194 8.11 -20.26 -18.87
CA LEU A 194 7.25 -19.43 -19.71
C LEU A 194 5.79 -19.86 -19.59
N PHE A 195 4.94 -18.90 -19.27
CA PHE A 195 3.50 -19.07 -19.15
C PHE A 195 2.78 -18.52 -20.37
N ILE A 196 2.95 -17.23 -20.65
CA ILE A 196 2.32 -16.51 -21.75
C ILE A 196 3.37 -15.63 -22.42
N HIS A 197 3.38 -15.61 -23.74
CA HIS A 197 4.20 -14.69 -24.53
C HIS A 197 3.31 -13.84 -25.42
N LEU A 198 3.43 -12.51 -25.28
CA LEU A 198 2.73 -11.52 -26.08
C LEU A 198 3.75 -10.69 -26.86
N SER A 199 3.49 -10.42 -28.13
CA SER A 199 4.42 -9.74 -29.03
C SER A 199 3.70 -8.81 -30.00
N SER A 200 4.31 -7.69 -30.33
CA SER A 200 3.85 -6.82 -31.42
C SER A 200 4.19 -7.38 -32.81
N ASP A 201 5.02 -8.43 -32.90
CA ASP A 201 5.31 -9.10 -34.18
C ASP A 201 4.29 -10.23 -34.43
N GLU A 202 3.48 -10.09 -35.48
CA GLU A 202 2.48 -11.09 -35.88
C GLU A 202 3.10 -12.45 -36.28
N LEU A 203 4.40 -12.48 -36.60
CA LEU A 203 5.10 -13.70 -37.03
C LEU A 203 5.70 -14.49 -35.87
N ASP A 204 5.59 -14.01 -34.64
CA ASP A 204 6.19 -14.63 -33.46
C ASP A 204 5.38 -15.85 -32.99
N GLN A 205 5.81 -17.03 -33.42
CA GLN A 205 5.27 -18.31 -32.95
C GLN A 205 5.99 -18.74 -31.67
N SER A 206 5.58 -18.17 -30.53
CA SER A 206 6.10 -18.59 -29.24
C SER A 206 5.65 -20.02 -28.90
N SER A 207 6.54 -20.77 -28.25
CA SER A 207 6.24 -22.12 -27.73
C SER A 207 5.82 -22.06 -26.25
N ASP A 208 4.83 -21.21 -25.94
CA ASP A 208 4.25 -21.19 -24.60
C ASP A 208 3.33 -22.41 -24.35
N GLN A 209 2.68 -22.47 -23.18
CA GLN A 209 1.89 -23.63 -22.76
C GLN A 209 0.48 -23.66 -23.34
N PHE A 210 0.11 -22.68 -24.17
CA PHE A 210 -1.22 -22.50 -24.71
C PHE A 210 -1.26 -22.74 -26.22
N ASP A 211 -2.45 -23.02 -26.74
CA ASP A 211 -2.63 -23.27 -28.18
C ASP A 211 -2.28 -22.02 -29.01
N PRO A 212 -1.60 -22.15 -30.16
CA PRO A 212 -1.26 -21.00 -31.02
C PRO A 212 -2.47 -20.18 -31.51
N SER A 213 -3.69 -20.70 -31.42
CA SER A 213 -4.92 -20.00 -31.83
C SER A 213 -5.35 -18.82 -30.94
N PHE A 214 -4.84 -18.72 -29.71
CA PHE A 214 -5.12 -17.57 -28.84
C PHE A 214 -4.46 -16.28 -29.36
N ASN A 215 -5.13 -15.13 -29.16
CA ASN A 215 -4.57 -13.83 -29.52
C ASN A 215 -3.34 -13.52 -28.64
N ARG A 216 -2.19 -13.32 -29.29
CA ARG A 216 -0.90 -12.93 -28.68
C ARG A 216 -0.38 -11.60 -29.22
N HIS A 217 -1.09 -11.00 -30.17
CA HIS A 217 -0.66 -9.78 -30.82
C HIS A 217 -0.95 -8.58 -29.92
N LEU A 218 0.10 -7.84 -29.57
CA LEU A 218 -0.01 -6.56 -28.88
C LEU A 218 -0.24 -5.46 -29.92
N ASP A 219 -1.46 -4.93 -29.99
CA ASP A 219 -1.81 -3.81 -30.86
C ASP A 219 -1.03 -2.54 -30.44
N ASP A 220 0.12 -2.27 -31.07
CA ASP A 220 1.02 -1.11 -30.86
C ASP A 220 0.72 -0.29 -29.60
N ILE A 221 1.03 -0.86 -28.43
CA ILE A 221 0.81 -0.22 -27.13
C ILE A 221 1.91 0.81 -26.94
N ASN A 222 1.61 2.06 -27.27
CA ASN A 222 2.55 3.17 -27.27
C ASN A 222 2.20 4.25 -26.24
N GLU A 223 3.14 5.18 -26.05
CA GLU A 223 3.02 6.28 -25.09
C GLU A 223 1.76 7.12 -25.31
N THR A 224 1.34 7.32 -26.56
CA THR A 224 0.13 8.08 -26.90
C THR A 224 -1.14 7.36 -26.43
N LYS A 225 -1.25 6.04 -26.63
CA LYS A 225 -2.40 5.25 -26.14
C LYS A 225 -2.44 5.18 -24.60
N VAL A 226 -1.29 5.09 -23.95
CA VAL A 226 -1.21 5.06 -22.48
C VAL A 226 -1.53 6.43 -21.88
N LYS A 227 -1.12 7.51 -22.54
CA LYS A 227 -1.45 8.90 -22.19
C LYS A 227 -2.71 9.37 -22.92
N PHE A 228 -3.79 8.60 -22.74
CA PHE A 228 -5.09 8.88 -23.33
C PHE A 228 -5.63 10.26 -22.94
N ASP A 229 -6.47 10.82 -23.79
CA ASP A 229 -7.14 12.10 -23.55
C ASP A 229 -8.21 11.94 -22.47
N LEU A 230 -8.16 12.79 -21.44
CA LEU A 230 -9.13 12.77 -20.35
C LEU A 230 -10.48 13.37 -20.73
N GLU A 231 -10.56 14.07 -21.87
CA GLU A 231 -11.82 14.58 -22.43
C GLU A 231 -12.55 13.53 -23.29
N ASP A 232 -11.95 12.35 -23.50
CA ASP A 232 -12.58 11.25 -24.22
C ASP A 232 -13.82 10.70 -23.47
N SER A 233 -14.81 10.25 -24.22
CA SER A 233 -16.00 9.56 -23.69
C SER A 233 -15.69 8.20 -23.08
N HIS A 234 -14.53 7.63 -23.40
CA HIS A 234 -14.07 6.29 -22.97
C HIS A 234 -13.30 6.29 -21.64
N VAL A 235 -13.62 7.24 -20.74
CA VAL A 235 -12.94 7.38 -19.45
C VAL A 235 -13.84 6.93 -18.31
N TYR A 236 -13.44 5.86 -17.65
CA TYR A 236 -14.06 5.36 -16.44
C TYR A 236 -13.55 6.13 -15.20
N TYR A 237 -14.47 6.61 -14.36
CA TYR A 237 -14.17 7.26 -13.09
C TYR A 237 -15.22 6.93 -12.01
N ASN A 238 -14.80 6.25 -10.94
CA ASN A 238 -15.67 5.97 -9.79
C ASN A 238 -15.40 6.93 -8.62
N SER A 239 -16.19 8.01 -8.55
CA SER A 239 -16.09 8.97 -7.44
C SER A 239 -16.55 8.43 -6.08
N GLU A 240 -17.35 7.36 -6.05
CA GLU A 240 -17.80 6.74 -4.81
C GLU A 240 -16.67 5.97 -4.14
N MET A 241 -15.82 5.31 -4.93
CA MET A 241 -14.67 4.55 -4.44
C MET A 241 -13.71 5.44 -3.64
N LEU A 242 -13.41 6.63 -4.14
CA LEU A 242 -12.58 7.61 -3.43
C LEU A 242 -13.24 8.06 -2.12
N LYS A 243 -14.55 8.33 -2.11
CA LYS A 243 -15.27 8.72 -0.89
C LYS A 243 -15.26 7.61 0.16
N LYS A 244 -15.43 6.35 -0.26
CA LYS A 244 -15.32 5.17 0.61
C LYS A 244 -13.93 5.08 1.22
N PHE A 245 -12.87 5.27 0.43
CA PHE A 245 -11.50 5.29 0.95
C PHE A 245 -11.26 6.44 1.94
N GLU A 246 -11.72 7.66 1.64
CA GLU A 246 -11.57 8.82 2.53
C GLU A 246 -12.29 8.66 3.88
N TYR A 247 -13.39 7.91 3.93
CA TYR A 247 -14.08 7.61 5.19
C TYR A 247 -13.16 6.94 6.23
N TYR A 248 -12.22 6.11 5.78
CA TYR A 248 -11.25 5.45 6.66
C TYR A 248 -10.20 6.41 7.27
N ASN A 249 -10.23 7.70 6.94
CA ASN A 249 -9.49 8.72 7.70
C ASN A 249 -9.90 8.81 9.17
N ILE A 250 -11.03 8.21 9.56
CA ILE A 250 -11.40 8.03 10.96
C ILE A 250 -10.35 7.22 11.76
N LEU A 251 -9.61 6.31 11.09
CA LEU A 251 -8.54 5.52 11.70
C LEU A 251 -7.41 6.39 12.25
N TYR A 252 -7.11 7.52 11.58
CA TYR A 252 -6.15 8.50 12.06
C TYR A 252 -6.53 9.09 13.40
N VAL A 253 -7.80 9.47 13.56
CA VAL A 253 -8.31 10.02 14.82
C VAL A 253 -8.16 8.96 15.92
N ARG A 254 -8.53 7.71 15.64
CA ARG A 254 -8.43 6.59 16.59
C ARG A 254 -6.99 6.34 17.02
N ASN A 255 -6.09 6.13 16.06
CA ASN A 255 -4.72 5.70 16.33
C ASN A 255 -3.87 6.83 16.95
N ILE A 256 -4.03 8.08 16.47
CA ILE A 256 -3.36 9.24 17.08
C ILE A 256 -3.88 9.50 18.50
N ALA A 257 -5.18 9.32 18.76
CA ALA A 257 -5.72 9.46 20.11
C ALA A 257 -5.11 8.45 21.09
N ILE A 258 -4.90 7.20 20.66
CA ILE A 258 -4.22 6.17 21.46
C ILE A 258 -2.79 6.60 21.79
N VAL A 259 -2.02 7.06 20.80
CA VAL A 259 -0.66 7.58 21.01
C VAL A 259 -0.67 8.74 22.00
N LEU A 260 -1.60 9.68 21.84
CA LEU A 260 -1.73 10.84 22.72
C LEU A 260 -1.97 10.41 24.17
N VAL A 261 -2.87 9.46 24.41
CA VAL A 261 -3.14 8.92 25.76
C VAL A 261 -1.87 8.32 26.37
N ILE A 262 -1.12 7.50 25.61
CA ILE A 262 0.13 6.89 26.07
C ILE A 262 1.17 7.97 26.40
N VAL A 263 1.35 8.95 25.50
CA VAL A 263 2.28 10.06 25.70
C VAL A 263 1.91 10.89 26.93
N LEU A 264 0.63 11.17 27.18
CA LEU A 264 0.19 11.90 28.37
C LEU A 264 0.53 11.14 29.66
N ILE A 265 0.30 9.82 29.70
CA ILE A 265 0.65 8.98 30.84
C ILE A 265 2.16 9.03 31.10
N ILE A 266 2.97 8.83 30.07
CA ILE A 266 4.44 8.89 30.17
C ILE A 266 4.91 10.28 30.62
N THR A 267 4.34 11.35 30.04
CA THR A 267 4.62 12.74 30.42
C THR A 267 4.38 12.94 31.92
N TYR A 268 3.25 12.44 32.42
CA TYR A 268 2.91 12.53 33.84
C TYR A 268 3.95 11.83 34.71
N PHE A 269 4.34 10.59 34.39
CA PHE A 269 5.30 9.83 35.17
C PHE A 269 6.71 10.44 35.16
N ILE A 270 7.15 10.97 34.02
CA ILE A 270 8.48 11.56 33.87
C ILE A 270 8.59 12.91 34.59
N PHE A 271 7.64 13.81 34.38
CA PHE A 271 7.79 15.21 34.80
C PHE A 271 7.04 15.56 36.09
N PHE A 272 5.87 14.94 36.32
CA PHE A 272 4.94 15.38 37.35
C PHE A 272 4.86 14.43 38.54
N HIS A 273 5.06 13.14 38.35
CA HIS A 273 4.87 12.13 39.40
C HIS A 273 5.70 12.42 40.66
N LYS A 274 6.99 12.73 40.52
CA LYS A 274 7.86 13.06 41.66
C LYS A 274 7.39 14.31 42.41
N TYR A 275 6.93 15.33 41.68
CA TYR A 275 6.42 16.57 42.28
C TYR A 275 5.10 16.32 43.01
N VAL A 276 4.14 15.68 42.35
CA VAL A 276 2.83 15.32 42.93
C VAL A 276 3.01 14.45 44.18
N TYR A 277 3.87 13.44 44.11
CA TYR A 277 4.16 12.58 45.26
C TYR A 277 4.79 13.36 46.43
N ARG A 278 5.71 14.28 46.15
CA ARG A 278 6.32 15.13 47.18
C ARG A 278 5.28 16.01 47.86
N THR A 279 4.44 16.70 47.08
CA THR A 279 3.38 17.56 47.61
C THR A 279 2.36 16.76 48.42
N LEU A 280 1.98 15.55 47.98
CA LEU A 280 1.12 14.66 48.75
C LEU A 280 1.76 14.22 50.08
N LYS A 281 3.06 13.91 50.07
CA LYS A 281 3.80 13.54 51.27
C LYS A 281 3.92 14.71 52.25
N GLU A 282 4.20 15.93 51.76
CA GLU A 282 4.24 17.16 52.56
C GLU A 282 2.88 17.45 53.19
N LYS A 283 1.78 17.38 52.43
CA LYS A 283 0.40 17.54 52.95
C LYS A 283 0.07 16.52 54.04
N ARG A 284 0.45 15.25 53.85
CA ARG A 284 0.24 14.19 54.86
C ARG A 284 1.05 14.46 56.13
N LYS A 285 2.27 14.98 56.01
CA LYS A 285 3.12 15.31 57.16
C LYS A 285 2.51 16.48 57.95
N HIS A 286 2.11 17.54 57.27
CA HIS A 286 1.49 18.71 57.91
C HIS A 286 0.18 18.36 58.62
N LYS A 287 -0.66 17.51 58.01
CA LYS A 287 -1.88 17.01 58.67
C LYS A 287 -1.58 16.25 59.97
N LYS A 288 -0.53 15.40 59.99
CA LYS A 288 -0.11 14.68 61.20
C LYS A 288 0.47 15.61 62.27
N GLU A 289 1.16 16.68 61.88
CA GLU A 289 1.68 17.69 62.79
C GLU A 289 0.53 18.47 63.44
N LEU A 290 -0.45 18.93 62.66
CA LEU A 290 -1.69 19.56 63.16
C LEU A 290 -2.48 18.64 64.12
N GLU A 291 -2.65 17.37 63.78
CA GLU A 291 -3.32 16.40 64.66
C GLU A 291 -2.58 16.22 66.00
N ARG A 292 -1.25 16.24 66.00
CA ARG A 292 -0.44 16.17 67.23
C ARG A 292 -0.58 17.42 68.07
N GLU A 293 -0.50 18.60 67.48
CA GLU A 293 -0.69 19.88 68.19
C GLU A 293 -2.07 19.96 68.85
N VAL A 294 -3.11 19.51 68.14
CA VAL A 294 -4.46 19.43 68.70
C VAL A 294 -4.50 18.47 69.90
N ILE A 295 -3.96 17.26 69.79
CA ILE A 295 -3.92 16.28 70.89
C ILE A 295 -3.13 16.82 72.09
N GLU A 296 -1.99 17.46 71.87
CA GLU A 296 -1.18 18.07 72.94
C GLU A 296 -1.93 19.21 73.63
N SER A 297 -2.64 20.06 72.88
CA SER A 297 -3.45 21.13 73.44
C SER A 297 -4.61 20.62 74.30
N TYR A 298 -5.23 19.49 73.92
CA TYR A 298 -6.24 18.83 74.76
C TYR A 298 -5.65 18.28 76.05
N LYS A 299 -4.49 17.60 75.96
CA LYS A 299 -3.79 17.07 77.15
C LYS A 299 -3.34 18.16 78.12
N GLN A 300 -2.90 19.31 77.61
CA GLN A 300 -2.55 20.46 78.46
C GLN A 300 -3.78 21.02 79.17
N LYS A 301 -4.90 21.19 78.46
CA LYS A 301 -6.17 21.66 79.04
C LYS A 301 -6.78 20.70 80.07
N GLU A 302 -6.56 19.39 79.95
CA GLU A 302 -6.96 18.43 80.98
C GLU A 302 -6.09 18.58 82.24
N LYS A 303 -4.77 18.75 82.10
CA LYS A 303 -3.86 18.96 83.23
C LYS A 303 -4.08 20.28 83.97
N GLU A 304 -4.61 21.31 83.32
CA GLU A 304 -4.97 22.58 83.96
C GLU A 304 -6.32 22.53 84.70
N LYS A 305 -7.10 21.46 84.54
CA LYS A 305 -8.39 21.26 85.21
C LYS A 305 -8.31 20.34 86.45
N GLU A 306 -7.19 19.66 86.66
CA GLU A 306 -6.84 18.92 87.88
C GLU A 306 -6.11 19.84 88.87
#